data_AF-A0A1G3QR91-F1
#
_entry.id   AF-A0A1G3QR91-F1
#
_cell.length_a   1.000
_cell.length_b   1.000
_cell.length_c   1.000
_cell.angle_alpha   90.00
_cell.angle_beta   90.00
_cell.angle_gamma   90.00
#
_symmetry.space_group_name_H-M   'P 1'
#
loop_
_entity.id
_entity.type
_entity.pdbx_description
1 polymer ?
#
loop_
_entity_poly.entity_id
_entity_poly.type
_entity_poly.pdbx_seq_one_letter_code
_entity_poly.pdbx_strand_id
1 'polypeptide(L)'
;MDALYRFFKSVRLAIVLLLLLTALSILATLVPQGQQPAYYFHNYPPLLARLITGLGYSSFFKSWLFLVPCLLFFVNLAVCTVDRLVGRLKRKARRRYGPDLVHVGLLVLIVGALFTATGRQEGTFFLGRGDSIDLPMGYRLRLLDYTYQQYEDGRPRDWISTVEARRDEGLLEASYSIEVNRPLRLRGLKIYQSSFKREDTALLRDQSGQLEALQSGKHFQWEESILFFSGIDAGQAVFERWQGRTFAEELRRAASQPIGPYTIVELSSRDLTGLKAVKDPGFAPVLAALALVTAGLALTFIQKRKDERES
;
A
#
# COMPACT_ATOMS: atom_id res chain seq x y z
N MET A 1 -36.83 -18.82 -16.57
CA MET A 1 -36.01 -17.63 -16.25
C MET A 1 -36.64 -16.76 -15.15
N ASP A 2 -37.96 -16.69 -15.05
CA ASP A 2 -38.66 -15.83 -14.06
C ASP A 2 -38.44 -16.21 -12.59
N ALA A 3 -38.19 -17.48 -12.27
CA ALA A 3 -37.93 -17.91 -10.90
C ALA A 3 -36.57 -17.40 -10.39
N LEU A 4 -35.52 -17.50 -11.22
CA LEU A 4 -34.18 -17.03 -10.88
C LEU A 4 -34.13 -15.50 -10.73
N TYR A 5 -34.79 -14.78 -11.65
CA TYR A 5 -34.92 -13.33 -11.56
C TYR A 5 -35.65 -12.89 -10.27
N ARG A 6 -36.75 -13.56 -9.92
CA ARG A 6 -37.49 -13.28 -8.68
C ARG A 6 -36.68 -13.59 -7.42
N PHE A 7 -35.87 -14.64 -7.44
CA PHE A 7 -34.96 -14.99 -6.34
C PHE A 7 -33.94 -13.86 -6.10
N PHE A 8 -33.21 -13.44 -7.14
CA PHE A 8 -32.21 -12.38 -7.02
C PHE A 8 -32.81 -10.98 -6.81
N LYS A 9 -34.11 -10.77 -7.08
CA LYS A 9 -34.82 -9.53 -6.74
C LYS A 9 -35.25 -9.45 -5.26
N SER A 10 -35.09 -10.51 -4.48
CA SER A 10 -35.61 -10.59 -3.12
C SER A 10 -34.86 -9.69 -2.13
N VAL A 11 -35.61 -8.86 -1.38
CA VAL A 11 -35.06 -8.07 -0.25
C VAL A 11 -34.66 -8.98 0.92
N ARG A 12 -35.37 -10.09 1.12
CA ARG A 12 -35.03 -11.06 2.18
C ARG A 12 -33.66 -11.68 1.92
N LEU A 13 -33.36 -12.00 0.66
CA LEU A 13 -32.05 -12.50 0.26
C LEU A 13 -30.96 -11.47 0.57
N ALA A 14 -31.20 -10.19 0.24
CA ALA A 14 -30.27 -9.10 0.52
C ALA A 14 -29.93 -9.01 2.02
N ILE A 15 -30.95 -9.04 2.89
CA ILE A 15 -30.78 -8.96 4.35
C ILE A 15 -29.97 -10.15 4.87
N VAL A 16 -30.32 -11.38 4.44
CA VAL A 16 -29.60 -12.59 4.86
C VAL A 16 -28.13 -12.54 4.42
N LEU A 17 -27.86 -12.15 3.18
CA LEU A 17 -26.50 -12.02 2.66
C LEU A 17 -25.70 -10.95 3.42
N LEU A 18 -26.32 -9.83 3.76
CA LEU A 18 -25.67 -8.77 4.52
C LEU A 18 -25.33 -9.21 5.95
N LEU A 19 -26.24 -9.90 6.63
CA LEU A 19 -25.99 -10.47 7.96
C LEU A 19 -24.89 -11.53 7.90
N LEU A 20 -24.91 -12.41 6.89
CA LEU A 20 -23.88 -13.43 6.67
C LEU A 20 -22.51 -12.78 6.44
N LEU A 21 -22.40 -11.83 5.51
CA LEU A 21 -21.15 -11.13 5.22
C LEU A 21 -20.61 -10.37 6.44
N THR A 22 -21.50 -9.79 7.25
CA THR A 22 -21.13 -9.12 8.50
C THR A 22 -20.55 -10.12 9.49
N ALA A 23 -21.23 -11.25 9.73
CA ALA A 23 -20.75 -12.28 10.64
C ALA A 23 -19.40 -12.87 10.19
N LEU A 24 -19.26 -13.16 8.89
CA LEU A 24 -18.01 -13.64 8.31
C LEU A 24 -16.88 -12.60 8.43
N SER A 25 -17.18 -11.31 8.25
CA SER A 25 -16.20 -10.23 8.42
C SER A 25 -15.72 -10.11 9.86
N ILE A 26 -16.64 -10.16 10.84
CA ILE A 26 -16.30 -10.12 12.27
C ILE A 26 -15.38 -11.31 12.60
N LEU A 27 -15.76 -12.52 12.17
CA LEU A 27 -14.97 -13.72 12.40
C LEU A 27 -13.56 -13.56 11.81
N ALA A 28 -13.45 -13.15 10.54
CA ALA A 28 -12.18 -12.96 9.83
C ALA A 28 -11.25 -11.97 10.54
N THR A 29 -11.79 -10.90 11.14
CA THR A 29 -11.01 -9.87 11.83
C THR A 29 -10.42 -10.31 13.17
N LEU A 30 -10.83 -11.46 13.72
CA LEU A 30 -10.26 -11.99 14.97
C LEU A 30 -8.78 -12.42 14.82
N VAL A 31 -8.33 -12.67 13.59
CA VAL A 31 -6.94 -13.07 13.30
C VAL A 31 -6.34 -12.11 12.27
N PRO A 32 -5.11 -11.60 12.49
CA PRO A 32 -4.41 -10.76 11.51
C PRO A 32 -4.34 -11.44 10.15
N GLN A 33 -4.80 -10.75 9.11
CA GLN A 33 -4.89 -11.29 7.75
C GLN A 33 -3.65 -10.92 6.92
N GLY A 34 -3.25 -11.80 6.00
CA GLY A 34 -2.20 -11.54 5.01
C GLY A 34 -0.77 -11.47 5.57
N GLN A 35 -0.54 -11.94 6.81
CA GLN A 35 0.78 -11.95 7.42
C GLN A 35 1.62 -13.11 6.86
N GLN A 36 2.93 -13.02 7.07
CA GLN A 36 3.85 -14.11 6.72
C GLN A 36 3.59 -15.33 7.61
N PRO A 37 3.77 -16.57 7.10
CA PRO A 37 3.57 -17.78 7.90
C PRO A 37 4.30 -17.76 9.25
N ALA A 38 5.55 -17.27 9.27
CA ALA A 38 6.36 -17.15 10.48
C ALA A 38 5.71 -16.32 11.60
N TYR A 39 4.95 -15.28 11.24
CA TYR A 39 4.20 -14.46 12.20
C TYR A 39 3.20 -15.31 12.99
N TYR A 40 2.47 -16.22 12.32
CA TYR A 40 1.47 -17.04 12.98
C TYR A 40 2.10 -18.09 13.91
N PHE A 41 3.19 -18.73 13.49
CA PHE A 41 3.90 -19.69 14.34
C PHE A 41 4.59 -19.05 15.54
N HIS A 42 4.93 -17.76 15.45
CA HIS A 42 5.52 -17.02 16.57
C HIS A 42 4.47 -16.54 17.57
N ASN A 43 3.29 -16.09 17.10
CA ASN A 43 2.29 -15.44 17.94
C ASN A 43 1.17 -16.37 18.43
N TYR A 44 1.03 -17.58 17.86
CA TYR A 44 -0.03 -18.52 18.22
C TYR A 44 0.51 -19.91 18.59
N PRO A 45 -0.21 -20.67 19.43
CA PRO A 45 0.14 -22.06 19.71
C PRO A 45 0.28 -22.89 18.42
N PRO A 46 1.21 -23.88 18.37
CA PRO A 46 1.53 -24.60 17.13
C PRO A 46 0.34 -25.24 16.41
N LEU A 47 -0.63 -25.78 17.17
CA LEU A 47 -1.85 -26.36 16.60
C LEU A 47 -2.71 -25.31 15.91
N LEU A 48 -2.91 -24.15 16.56
CA LEU A 48 -3.72 -23.06 16.02
C LEU A 48 -3.04 -22.42 14.80
N ALA A 49 -1.72 -22.22 14.87
CA ALA A 49 -0.94 -21.71 13.74
C ALA A 49 -1.05 -22.61 12.51
N ARG A 50 -0.96 -23.94 12.69
CA ARG A 50 -1.17 -24.93 11.62
C ARG A 50 -2.59 -24.90 11.07
N LEU A 51 -3.61 -24.75 11.91
CA LEU A 51 -5.00 -24.64 11.46
C LEU A 51 -5.24 -23.36 10.65
N ILE A 52 -4.77 -22.21 11.16
CA ILE A 52 -4.93 -20.91 10.50
C ILE A 52 -4.27 -20.91 9.12
N THR A 53 -3.04 -21.42 9.04
CA THR A 53 -2.28 -21.45 7.78
C THR A 53 -2.75 -22.57 6.85
N GLY A 54 -3.04 -23.76 7.38
CA GLY A 54 -3.45 -24.92 6.59
C GLY A 54 -4.86 -24.83 6.02
N LEU A 55 -5.81 -24.22 6.73
CA LEU A 55 -7.17 -23.99 6.24
C LEU A 55 -7.29 -22.72 5.37
N GLY A 56 -6.20 -21.96 5.18
CA GLY A 56 -6.21 -20.71 4.41
C GLY A 56 -6.90 -19.54 5.11
N TYR A 57 -7.14 -19.65 6.42
CA TYR A 57 -7.80 -18.62 7.24
C TYR A 57 -6.99 -17.32 7.34
N SER A 58 -5.67 -17.37 7.10
CA SER A 58 -4.81 -16.20 6.95
C SER A 58 -5.14 -15.33 5.72
N SER A 59 -5.95 -15.85 4.79
CA SER A 59 -6.37 -15.18 3.56
C SER A 59 -7.89 -15.23 3.37
N PHE A 60 -8.65 -15.09 4.45
CA PHE A 60 -10.09 -15.36 4.49
C PHE A 60 -10.90 -14.51 3.49
N PHE A 61 -10.57 -13.23 3.32
CA PHE A 61 -11.26 -12.33 2.37
C PHE A 61 -11.08 -12.74 0.89
N LYS A 62 -10.12 -13.60 0.58
CA LYS A 62 -9.90 -14.16 -0.76
C LYS A 62 -10.50 -15.57 -0.90
N SER A 63 -11.09 -16.12 0.16
CA SER A 63 -11.69 -17.44 0.16
C SER A 63 -13.04 -17.46 -0.54
N TRP A 64 -13.41 -18.62 -1.09
CA TRP A 64 -14.74 -18.83 -1.68
C TRP A 64 -15.88 -18.59 -0.69
N LEU A 65 -15.66 -18.90 0.59
CA LEU A 65 -16.64 -18.68 1.66
C LEU A 65 -17.02 -17.21 1.81
N PHE A 66 -16.10 -16.29 1.52
CA PHE A 66 -16.35 -14.86 1.54
C PHE A 66 -16.79 -14.32 0.17
N LEU A 67 -16.11 -14.73 -0.90
CA LEU A 67 -16.34 -14.21 -2.25
C LEU A 67 -17.69 -14.63 -2.85
N VAL A 68 -18.18 -15.84 -2.55
CA VAL A 68 -19.48 -16.30 -3.08
C VAL A 68 -20.64 -15.47 -2.52
N PRO A 69 -20.80 -15.27 -1.19
CA PRO A 69 -21.80 -14.35 -0.67
C PRO A 69 -21.65 -12.91 -1.18
N CYS A 70 -20.42 -12.41 -1.34
CA CYS A 70 -20.18 -11.09 -1.96
C CYS A 70 -20.71 -11.00 -3.39
N LEU A 71 -20.43 -12.01 -4.22
CA LEU A 71 -20.92 -12.07 -5.60
C LEU A 71 -22.44 -12.17 -5.66
N LEU A 72 -23.05 -13.03 -4.82
CA LEU A 72 -24.51 -13.15 -4.72
C LEU A 72 -25.16 -11.82 -4.32
N PHE A 73 -24.55 -11.10 -3.37
CA PHE A 73 -25.02 -9.79 -2.94
C PHE A 73 -24.91 -8.76 -4.07
N PHE A 74 -23.79 -8.75 -4.81
CA PHE A 74 -23.62 -7.89 -5.98
C PHE A 74 -24.68 -8.14 -7.05
N VAL A 75 -24.95 -9.42 -7.39
CA VAL A 75 -26.00 -9.78 -8.36
C VAL A 75 -27.38 -9.36 -7.87
N ASN A 76 -27.69 -9.59 -6.59
CA ASN A 76 -28.94 -9.15 -5.97
C ASN A 76 -29.13 -7.64 -6.07
N LEU A 77 -28.11 -6.86 -5.70
CA LEU A 77 -28.12 -5.40 -5.79
C LEU A 77 -28.29 -4.93 -7.24
N ALA A 78 -27.58 -5.55 -8.19
CA ALA A 78 -27.66 -5.23 -9.60
C ALA A 78 -29.07 -5.47 -10.16
N VAL A 79 -29.66 -6.64 -9.91
CA VAL A 79 -31.02 -6.97 -10.35
C VAL A 79 -32.05 -6.00 -9.77
N CYS A 80 -31.97 -5.70 -8.47
CA CYS A 80 -32.86 -4.73 -7.83
C CYS A 80 -32.73 -3.32 -8.44
N THR A 81 -31.51 -2.92 -8.79
CA THR A 81 -31.22 -1.61 -9.39
C THR A 81 -31.78 -1.51 -10.81
N VAL A 82 -31.57 -2.54 -11.63
CA VAL A 82 -32.07 -2.59 -13.01
C VAL A 82 -33.60 -2.60 -13.04
N ASP A 83 -34.24 -3.46 -12.23
CA ASP A 83 -35.71 -3.54 -12.15
C ASP A 83 -36.34 -2.19 -11.82
N ARG A 84 -35.75 -1.50 -10.83
CA ARG A 84 -36.21 -0.19 -10.37
C ARG A 84 -36.00 0.89 -11.42
N LEU A 85 -34.85 0.90 -12.10
CA LEU A 85 -34.53 1.89 -13.12
C LEU A 85 -35.45 1.73 -14.35
N VAL A 86 -35.62 0.49 -14.83
CA VAL A 86 -36.52 0.18 -15.95
C VAL A 86 -37.98 0.48 -15.61
N GLY A 87 -38.43 0.14 -14.40
CA GLY A 87 -39.79 0.45 -13.94
C GLY A 87 -40.09 1.95 -13.91
N ARG A 88 -39.08 2.77 -13.61
CA ARG A 88 -39.20 4.24 -13.62
C ARG A 88 -39.21 4.84 -15.02
N LEU A 89 -38.41 4.31 -15.95
CA LEU A 89 -38.45 4.76 -17.34
C LEU A 89 -39.84 4.57 -17.97
N LYS A 90 -40.61 3.57 -17.51
CA LYS A 90 -41.96 3.27 -17.98
C LYS A 90 -43.08 4.09 -17.33
N ARG A 91 -42.86 4.83 -16.23
CA ARG A 91 -43.92 5.51 -15.46
C ARG A 91 -43.65 7.03 -15.31
N LYS A 92 -44.66 7.88 -15.57
CA LYS A 92 -44.62 9.36 -15.41
C LYS A 92 -44.68 9.86 -13.94
N ALA A 93 -44.42 9.02 -12.94
CA ALA A 93 -44.61 9.35 -11.52
C ALA A 93 -43.48 10.23 -10.93
N ARG A 94 -43.76 10.92 -9.80
CA ARG A 94 -42.85 11.84 -9.08
C ARG A 94 -41.49 11.15 -8.82
N ARG A 95 -40.42 11.76 -9.35
CA ARG A 95 -39.11 11.13 -9.49
C ARG A 95 -38.27 11.23 -8.20
N ARG A 96 -38.23 10.16 -7.39
CA ARG A 96 -37.35 10.06 -6.21
C ARG A 96 -35.98 9.45 -6.56
N TYR A 97 -35.03 10.26 -7.01
CA TYR A 97 -33.72 9.77 -7.50
C TYR A 97 -32.72 9.37 -6.42
N GLY A 98 -32.90 9.81 -5.17
CA GLY A 98 -31.88 9.64 -4.11
C GLY A 98 -31.45 8.18 -3.91
N PRO A 99 -32.39 7.26 -3.61
CA PRO A 99 -32.02 5.85 -3.40
C PRO A 99 -31.49 5.14 -4.66
N ASP A 100 -31.84 5.61 -5.86
CA ASP A 100 -31.31 5.02 -7.10
C ASP A 100 -29.82 5.38 -7.27
N LEU A 101 -29.46 6.64 -6.97
CA LEU A 101 -28.08 7.10 -7.00
C LEU A 101 -27.21 6.37 -5.98
N VAL A 102 -27.76 6.07 -4.80
CA VAL A 102 -27.06 5.24 -3.80
C VAL A 102 -26.75 3.86 -4.37
N HIS A 103 -27.75 3.17 -4.93
CA HIS A 103 -27.57 1.82 -5.46
C HIS A 103 -26.59 1.77 -6.65
N VAL A 104 -26.73 2.71 -7.60
CA VAL A 104 -25.80 2.84 -8.73
C VAL A 104 -24.39 3.16 -8.21
N GLY A 105 -24.27 4.08 -7.25
CA GLY A 105 -23.01 4.41 -6.60
C GLY A 105 -22.35 3.18 -5.96
N LEU A 106 -23.10 2.36 -5.20
CA LEU A 106 -22.60 1.12 -4.62
C LEU A 106 -22.13 0.11 -5.69
N LEU A 107 -22.85 -0.03 -6.81
CA LEU A 107 -22.42 -0.91 -7.90
C LEU A 107 -21.12 -0.42 -8.53
N VAL A 108 -21.01 0.88 -8.82
CA VAL A 108 -19.78 1.49 -9.34
C VAL A 108 -18.63 1.37 -8.34
N LEU A 109 -18.91 1.46 -7.03
CA LEU A 109 -17.91 1.28 -5.98
C LEU A 109 -17.33 -0.13 -6.01
N ILE A 110 -18.19 -1.16 -6.08
CA ILE A 110 -17.77 -2.57 -6.12
C ILE A 110 -16.94 -2.84 -7.39
N VAL A 111 -17.38 -2.34 -8.55
CA VAL A 111 -16.63 -2.48 -9.81
C VAL A 111 -15.29 -1.74 -9.74
N GLY A 112 -15.25 -0.53 -9.19
CA GLY A 112 -14.03 0.24 -9.00
C GLY A 112 -13.05 -0.49 -8.07
N ALA A 113 -13.53 -1.03 -6.95
CA ALA A 113 -12.74 -1.83 -6.03
C ALA A 113 -12.17 -3.09 -6.70
N LEU A 114 -12.92 -3.75 -7.59
CA LEU A 114 -12.44 -4.88 -8.37
C LEU A 114 -11.32 -4.50 -9.35
N PHE A 115 -11.42 -3.34 -10.01
CA PHE A 115 -10.35 -2.82 -10.84
C PHE A 115 -9.10 -2.46 -10.04
N THR A 116 -9.25 -1.90 -8.84
CA THR A 116 -8.10 -1.69 -7.95
C THR A 116 -7.50 -3.03 -7.54
N ALA A 117 -8.30 -4.01 -7.12
CA ALA A 117 -7.81 -5.30 -6.62
C ALA A 117 -7.05 -6.11 -7.68
N THR A 118 -7.42 -5.99 -8.96
CA THR A 118 -6.81 -6.76 -10.06
C THR A 118 -5.77 -5.98 -10.86
N GLY A 119 -5.89 -4.64 -10.92
CA GLY A 119 -5.09 -3.81 -11.81
C GLY A 119 -4.16 -2.82 -11.11
N ARG A 120 -4.20 -2.69 -9.78
CA ARG A 120 -3.28 -1.80 -9.06
C ARG A 120 -1.86 -2.34 -9.11
N GLN A 121 -0.93 -1.48 -9.48
CA GLN A 121 0.50 -1.74 -9.48
C GLN A 121 1.19 -0.66 -8.64
N GLU A 122 2.08 -1.08 -7.74
CA GLU A 122 2.87 -0.17 -6.94
C GLU A 122 4.30 -0.67 -6.76
N GLY A 123 5.23 0.26 -6.60
CA GLY A 123 6.63 -0.02 -6.33
C GLY A 123 7.26 1.11 -5.54
N THR A 124 8.11 0.75 -4.57
CA THR A 124 8.91 1.70 -3.80
C THR A 124 10.34 1.66 -4.30
N PHE A 125 10.95 2.81 -4.48
CA PHE A 125 12.35 2.96 -4.89
C PHE A 125 13.01 4.06 -4.07
N PHE A 126 14.33 3.99 -3.98
CA PHE A 126 15.15 4.93 -3.22
C PHE A 126 16.07 5.68 -4.18
N LEU A 127 16.15 7.00 -4.02
CA LEU A 127 17.03 7.86 -4.81
C LEU A 127 17.87 8.72 -3.88
N GLY A 128 19.17 8.79 -4.16
CA GLY A 128 20.06 9.82 -3.65
C GLY A 128 20.07 11.02 -4.60
N ARG A 129 20.62 12.13 -4.13
CA ARG A 129 20.72 13.35 -4.94
C ARG A 129 21.49 13.07 -6.24
N GLY A 130 20.90 13.44 -7.37
CA GLY A 130 21.45 13.23 -8.71
C GLY A 130 21.02 11.92 -9.36
N ASP A 131 20.53 10.94 -8.60
CA ASP A 131 20.07 9.65 -9.13
C ASP A 131 18.81 9.82 -10.00
N SER A 132 18.63 8.89 -10.94
CA SER A 132 17.46 8.85 -11.81
C SER A 132 16.93 7.43 -11.96
N ILE A 133 15.62 7.31 -12.17
CA ILE A 133 14.94 6.03 -12.40
C ILE A 133 13.97 6.12 -13.58
N ASP A 134 13.94 5.05 -14.36
CA ASP A 134 12.94 4.85 -15.41
C ASP A 134 11.70 4.19 -14.84
N LEU A 135 10.56 4.82 -15.09
CA LEU A 135 9.24 4.43 -14.63
C LEU A 135 8.39 3.95 -15.82
N PRO A 136 7.31 3.19 -15.58
CA PRO A 136 6.42 2.74 -16.65
C PRO A 136 5.89 3.91 -17.49
N MET A 137 5.45 3.62 -18.72
CA MET A 137 4.88 4.62 -19.66
C MET A 137 5.87 5.68 -20.18
N GLY A 138 7.17 5.37 -20.13
CA GLY A 138 8.25 6.23 -20.66
C GLY A 138 8.63 7.38 -19.73
N TYR A 139 8.20 7.38 -18.47
CA TYR A 139 8.56 8.43 -17.53
C TYR A 139 9.98 8.22 -16.99
N ARG A 140 10.75 9.28 -16.87
CA ARG A 140 12.03 9.30 -16.14
C ARG A 140 11.95 10.32 -15.03
N LEU A 141 12.31 9.90 -13.83
CA LEU A 141 12.35 10.76 -12.64
C LEU A 141 13.79 10.93 -12.19
N ARG A 142 14.23 12.17 -11.97
CA ARG A 142 15.55 12.48 -11.41
C ARG A 142 15.40 13.24 -10.11
N LEU A 143 16.12 12.85 -9.07
CA LEU A 143 16.16 13.60 -7.82
C LEU A 143 17.14 14.75 -7.94
N LEU A 144 16.64 15.98 -7.87
CA LEU A 144 17.46 17.19 -7.90
C LEU A 144 17.99 17.52 -6.52
N ASP A 145 17.12 17.41 -5.51
CA ASP A 145 17.43 17.72 -4.13
C ASP A 145 16.45 17.03 -3.17
N TYR A 146 16.83 16.92 -1.91
CA TYR A 146 15.93 16.49 -0.84
C TYR A 146 16.15 17.34 0.41
N THR A 147 15.08 17.55 1.17
CA THR A 147 15.14 18.29 2.43
C THR A 147 14.44 17.48 3.51
N TYR A 148 15.16 17.25 4.60
CA TYR A 148 14.61 16.64 5.81
C TYR A 148 14.42 17.73 6.87
N GLN A 149 13.17 18.01 7.23
CA GLN A 149 12.85 18.97 8.27
C GLN A 149 12.55 18.21 9.56
N GLN A 150 13.12 18.69 10.68
CA GLN A 150 12.82 18.21 12.02
C GLN A 150 12.23 19.33 12.87
N TYR A 151 11.38 18.97 13.83
CA TYR A 151 11.04 19.86 14.93
C TYR A 151 12.25 20.00 15.88
N GLU A 152 12.21 21.01 16.76
CA GLU A 152 13.27 21.24 17.76
C GLU A 152 13.49 20.03 18.68
N ASP A 153 12.45 19.22 18.89
CA ASP A 153 12.49 17.98 19.68
C ASP A 153 13.06 16.76 18.92
N GLY A 154 13.56 16.96 17.70
CA GLY A 154 14.16 15.92 16.86
C GLY A 154 13.16 15.06 16.09
N ARG A 155 11.84 15.22 16.30
CA ARG A 155 10.85 14.48 15.53
C ARG A 155 10.86 14.91 14.05
N PRO A 156 10.69 13.96 13.11
CA PRO A 156 10.53 14.31 11.70
C PRO A 156 9.31 15.20 11.50
N ARG A 157 9.50 16.34 10.81
CA ARG A 157 8.43 17.28 10.45
C ARG A 157 7.96 17.05 9.02
N ASP A 158 8.90 17.03 8.07
CA ASP A 158 8.58 16.85 6.67
C ASP A 158 9.76 16.24 5.89
N TRP A 159 9.41 15.50 4.84
CA TRP A 159 10.35 14.95 3.87
C TRP A 159 9.97 15.48 2.51
N ILE A 160 10.82 16.34 1.96
CA ILE A 160 10.57 16.98 0.67
C ILE A 160 11.57 16.42 -0.32
N SER A 161 11.05 15.87 -1.43
CA SER A 161 11.88 15.42 -2.55
C SER A 161 11.62 16.30 -3.76
N THR A 162 12.62 17.07 -4.18
CA THR A 162 12.53 17.91 -5.37
C THR A 162 13.00 17.12 -6.57
N VAL A 163 12.10 16.91 -7.52
CA VAL A 163 12.31 16.03 -8.67
C VAL A 163 12.13 16.76 -9.99
N GLU A 164 12.90 16.33 -10.97
CA GLU A 164 12.63 16.59 -12.38
C GLU A 164 11.90 15.37 -12.96
N ALA A 165 10.79 15.61 -13.67
CA ALA A 165 10.04 14.56 -14.34
C ALA A 165 10.06 14.79 -15.85
N ARG A 166 10.44 13.76 -16.59
CA ARG A 166 10.43 13.72 -18.06
C ARG A 166 9.57 12.57 -18.54
N ARG A 167 9.10 12.66 -19.78
CA ARG A 167 8.50 11.55 -20.52
C ARG A 167 9.15 11.46 -21.87
N ASP A 168 9.74 10.31 -22.16
CA ASP A 168 10.62 10.13 -23.30
C ASP A 168 11.72 11.22 -23.26
N GLU A 169 11.80 12.09 -24.28
CA GLU A 169 12.72 13.24 -24.30
C GLU A 169 12.07 14.56 -23.84
N GLY A 170 10.75 14.58 -23.64
CA GLY A 170 9.99 15.77 -23.26
C GLY A 170 10.04 16.05 -21.77
N LEU A 171 10.39 17.29 -21.40
CA LEU A 171 10.31 17.77 -20.02
C LEU A 171 8.85 17.98 -19.62
N LEU A 172 8.41 17.35 -18.53
CA LEU A 172 7.07 17.56 -17.98
C LEU A 172 7.09 18.54 -16.81
N GLU A 173 8.01 18.31 -15.88
CA GLU A 173 8.21 19.16 -14.70
C GLU A 173 9.71 19.35 -14.50
N ALA A 174 10.18 20.60 -14.60
CA ALA A 174 11.59 20.93 -14.39
C ALA A 174 11.98 20.79 -12.92
N SER A 175 11.06 21.09 -12.01
CA SER A 175 11.27 21.05 -10.57
C SER A 175 9.92 20.98 -9.86
N TYR A 176 9.61 19.82 -9.27
CA TYR A 176 8.42 19.61 -8.47
C TYR A 176 8.79 19.06 -7.09
N SER A 177 8.23 19.64 -6.03
CA SER A 177 8.43 19.17 -4.66
C SER A 177 7.35 18.15 -4.28
N ILE A 178 7.77 16.90 -4.12
CA ILE A 178 6.93 15.82 -3.58
C ILE A 178 7.01 15.87 -2.06
N GLU A 179 5.85 15.95 -1.41
CA GLU A 179 5.68 15.96 0.04
C GLU A 179 4.68 14.85 0.45
N VAL A 180 4.57 14.53 1.75
CA VAL A 180 3.71 13.44 2.27
C VAL A 180 2.26 13.56 1.80
N ASN A 181 1.74 14.78 1.69
CA ASN A 181 0.37 15.06 1.25
C ASN A 181 0.29 15.73 -0.13
N ARG A 182 1.43 15.91 -0.80
CA ARG A 182 1.53 16.58 -2.10
C ARG A 182 2.24 15.68 -3.12
N PRO A 183 1.59 14.60 -3.56
CA PRO A 183 2.20 13.67 -4.52
C PRO A 183 2.34 14.30 -5.90
N LEU A 184 3.37 13.90 -6.65
CA LEU A 184 3.46 14.20 -8.07
C LEU A 184 2.45 13.34 -8.83
N ARG A 185 1.62 13.98 -9.67
CA ARG A 185 0.56 13.32 -10.44
C ARG A 185 0.87 13.40 -11.92
N LEU A 186 1.25 12.27 -12.51
CA LEU A 186 1.46 12.09 -13.93
C LEU A 186 0.26 11.36 -14.54
N ARG A 187 0.14 11.36 -15.87
CA ARG A 187 -0.97 10.67 -16.54
C ARG A 187 -0.86 9.16 -16.33
N GLY A 188 -1.72 8.62 -15.47
CA GLY A 188 -1.78 7.20 -15.13
C GLY A 188 -0.80 6.75 -14.03
N LEU A 189 -0.02 7.66 -13.44
CA LEU A 189 0.97 7.34 -12.41
C LEU A 189 1.01 8.42 -11.34
N LYS A 190 1.00 8.04 -10.07
CA LYS A 190 1.17 8.96 -8.94
C LYS A 190 2.41 8.57 -8.15
N ILE A 191 3.21 9.55 -7.76
CA ILE A 191 4.44 9.34 -6.98
C ILE A 191 4.27 10.02 -5.63
N TYR A 192 4.38 9.22 -4.57
CA TYR A 192 4.19 9.64 -3.19
C TYR A 192 5.52 9.62 -2.45
N GLN A 193 5.71 10.59 -1.55
CA GLN A 193 6.74 10.49 -0.53
C GLN A 193 6.38 9.32 0.41
N SER A 194 7.30 8.39 0.63
CA SER A 194 7.03 7.18 1.41
C SER A 194 7.95 7.00 2.61
N SER A 195 9.25 7.27 2.47
CA SER A 195 10.22 7.04 3.54
C SER A 195 11.50 7.82 3.32
N PHE A 196 12.41 7.73 4.28
CA PHE A 196 13.78 8.21 4.19
C PHE A 196 14.69 7.13 4.78
N LYS A 197 15.87 6.93 4.19
CA LYS A 197 16.86 5.97 4.66
C LYS A 197 18.24 6.61 4.52
N ARG A 198 19.07 6.47 5.56
CA ARG A 198 20.51 6.67 5.43
C ARG A 198 21.15 5.35 5.05
N GLU A 199 21.95 5.37 4.00
CA GLU A 199 22.71 4.21 3.53
C GLU A 199 24.19 4.44 3.79
N ASP A 200 24.69 3.75 4.81
CA ASP A 200 26.10 3.71 5.13
C ASP A 200 26.73 2.53 4.42
N THR A 201 27.88 2.76 3.79
CA THR A 201 28.62 1.74 3.03
C THR A 201 30.08 1.76 3.47
N ALA A 202 30.59 0.60 3.83
CA ALA A 202 32.01 0.35 4.01
C ALA A 202 32.55 -0.38 2.78
N LEU A 203 33.47 0.25 2.05
CA LEU A 203 34.21 -0.42 0.98
C LEU A 203 35.33 -1.22 1.65
N LEU A 204 35.23 -2.54 1.59
CA LEU A 204 36.16 -3.48 2.17
C LEU A 204 37.11 -4.01 1.10
N ARG A 205 38.35 -4.27 1.49
CA ARG A 205 39.34 -4.98 0.68
C ARG A 205 39.73 -6.27 1.36
N ASP A 206 39.65 -7.38 0.65
CA ASP A 206 40.07 -8.69 1.15
C ASP A 206 41.59 -8.89 1.05
N GLN A 207 42.08 -10.07 1.46
CA GLN A 207 43.50 -10.43 1.36
C GLN A 207 43.99 -10.63 -0.08
N SER A 208 43.09 -10.87 -1.04
CA SER A 208 43.42 -11.01 -2.47
C SER A 208 43.50 -9.66 -3.18
N GLY A 209 43.07 -8.58 -2.52
CA GLY A 209 42.97 -7.23 -3.07
C GLY A 209 41.63 -6.91 -3.73
N GLN A 210 40.66 -7.83 -3.72
CA GLN A 210 39.31 -7.63 -4.21
C GLN A 210 38.55 -6.64 -3.32
N LEU A 211 37.79 -5.76 -3.96
CA LEU A 211 36.94 -4.78 -3.28
C LEU A 211 35.50 -5.27 -3.19
N GLU A 212 34.90 -5.14 -2.02
CA GLU A 212 33.50 -5.46 -1.74
C GLU A 212 32.84 -4.33 -0.96
N ALA A 213 31.67 -3.87 -1.41
CA ALA A 213 30.90 -2.86 -0.70
C ALA A 213 29.92 -3.52 0.29
N LEU A 214 30.11 -3.27 1.58
CA LEU A 214 29.24 -3.74 2.64
C LEU A 214 28.30 -2.62 3.09
N GLN A 215 27.00 -2.78 2.82
CA GLN A 215 25.96 -1.83 3.24
C GLN A 215 25.51 -2.08 4.68
N SER A 216 25.08 -1.03 5.39
CA SER A 216 24.54 -1.18 6.74
C SER A 216 23.36 -2.16 6.77
N GLY A 217 23.34 -3.02 7.78
CA GLY A 217 22.41 -4.14 7.89
C GLY A 217 22.89 -5.45 7.26
N LYS A 218 24.05 -5.45 6.59
CA LYS A 218 24.71 -6.66 6.07
C LYS A 218 25.79 -7.16 7.02
N HIS A 219 26.25 -8.38 6.79
CA HIS A 219 27.24 -9.02 7.62
C HIS A 219 28.19 -9.89 6.80
N PHE A 220 29.33 -10.23 7.39
CA PHE A 220 30.21 -11.29 6.91
C PHE A 220 30.60 -12.20 8.08
N GLN A 221 31.04 -13.41 7.75
CA GLN A 221 31.52 -14.37 8.74
C GLN A 221 33.01 -14.15 9.02
N TRP A 222 33.38 -14.22 10.29
CA TRP A 222 34.78 -14.22 10.74
C TRP A 222 34.94 -15.23 11.87
N GLU A 223 35.69 -16.30 11.60
CA GLU A 223 35.83 -17.45 12.51
C GLU A 223 34.44 -18.06 12.82
N GLU A 224 34.11 -18.28 14.10
CA GLU A 224 32.79 -18.74 14.55
C GLU A 224 31.81 -17.59 14.83
N SER A 225 32.15 -16.36 14.41
CA SER A 225 31.37 -15.15 14.65
C SER A 225 30.81 -14.55 13.37
N ILE A 226 29.73 -13.79 13.50
CA ILE A 226 29.19 -12.93 12.46
C ILE A 226 29.51 -11.49 12.84
N LEU A 227 30.05 -10.71 11.91
CA LEU A 227 30.19 -9.27 12.07
C LEU A 227 29.12 -8.58 11.26
N PHE A 228 28.19 -7.98 11.98
CA PHE A 228 27.11 -7.19 11.42
C PHE A 228 27.54 -5.73 11.33
N PHE A 229 27.45 -5.15 10.14
CA PHE A 229 27.76 -3.75 9.95
C PHE A 229 26.54 -2.89 10.30
N SER A 230 26.60 -2.20 11.44
CA SER A 230 25.49 -1.42 11.97
C SER A 230 25.40 -0.04 11.32
N GLY A 231 26.51 0.52 10.85
CA GLY A 231 26.55 1.79 10.13
C GLY A 231 27.83 2.59 10.40
N ILE A 232 27.78 3.89 10.10
CA ILE A 232 28.88 4.82 10.35
C ILE A 232 28.48 5.79 11.46
N ASP A 233 29.31 5.87 12.50
CA ASP A 233 29.14 6.80 13.60
C ASP A 233 30.45 7.55 13.86
N ALA A 234 30.37 8.87 13.99
CA ALA A 234 31.52 9.77 14.14
C ALA A 234 32.69 9.49 13.14
N GLY A 235 32.35 9.10 11.89
CA GLY A 235 33.34 8.80 10.85
C GLY A 235 34.02 7.43 10.98
N GLN A 236 33.56 6.57 11.87
CA GLN A 236 34.03 5.20 12.05
C GLN A 236 32.92 4.21 11.68
N ALA A 237 33.29 3.10 11.05
CA ALA A 237 32.39 1.97 10.86
C ALA A 237 32.16 1.27 12.20
N VAL A 238 30.91 1.00 12.51
CA VAL A 238 30.48 0.27 13.70
C VAL A 238 30.06 -1.13 13.28
N PHE A 239 30.71 -2.13 13.86
CA PHE A 239 30.38 -3.54 13.67
C PHE A 239 29.98 -4.18 14.99
N GLU A 240 28.96 -5.01 14.96
CA GLU A 240 28.58 -5.86 16.09
C GLU A 240 29.04 -7.29 15.83
N ARG A 241 29.84 -7.83 16.75
CA ARG A 241 30.27 -9.23 16.70
C ARG A 241 29.25 -10.08 17.45
N TRP A 242 28.66 -11.04 16.76
CA TRP A 242 27.69 -11.98 17.30
C TRP A 242 28.23 -13.42 17.23
N GLN A 243 28.07 -14.17 18.32
CA GLN A 243 28.40 -15.60 18.40
C GLN A 243 27.09 -16.37 18.62
N GLY A 244 26.60 -17.02 17.57
CA GLY A 244 25.25 -17.61 17.58
C GLY A 244 24.17 -16.55 17.77
N ARG A 245 23.50 -16.56 18.93
CA ARG A 245 22.47 -15.58 19.32
C ARG A 245 22.93 -14.58 20.39
N THR A 246 24.20 -14.66 20.78
CA THR A 246 24.77 -13.85 21.85
C THR A 246 25.59 -12.72 21.24
N PHE A 247 25.27 -11.49 21.63
CA PHE A 247 26.10 -10.33 21.33
C PHE A 247 27.41 -10.43 22.11
N ALA A 248 28.54 -10.34 21.41
CA ALA A 248 29.87 -10.43 22.03
C ALA A 248 30.45 -9.04 22.31
N GLU A 249 30.61 -8.22 21.28
CA GLU A 249 31.22 -6.89 21.39
C GLU A 249 30.86 -5.97 20.21
N GLU A 250 31.02 -4.66 20.42
CA GLU A 250 30.98 -3.65 19.37
C GLU A 250 32.41 -3.26 18.96
N LEU A 251 32.69 -3.26 17.67
CA LEU A 251 33.97 -2.94 17.07
C LEU A 251 33.85 -1.69 16.21
N ARG A 252 34.56 -0.63 16.60
CA ARG A 252 34.63 0.63 15.83
C ARG A 252 35.93 0.71 15.06
N ARG A 253 35.86 0.98 13.75
CA ARG A 253 37.04 1.05 12.87
C ARG A 253 36.96 2.23 11.92
N ALA A 254 38.04 3.00 11.86
CA ALA A 254 38.19 4.04 10.85
C ALA A 254 38.60 3.44 9.50
N ALA A 255 38.56 4.26 8.44
CA ALA A 255 39.18 3.90 7.17
C ALA A 255 40.67 3.55 7.37
N SER A 256 41.18 2.66 6.52
CA SER A 256 42.51 2.04 6.55
C SER A 256 42.78 1.09 7.72
N GLN A 257 41.81 0.84 8.61
CA GLN A 257 41.96 -0.13 9.70
C GLN A 257 41.44 -1.52 9.28
N PRO A 258 42.04 -2.60 9.80
CA PRO A 258 41.58 -3.96 9.55
C PRO A 258 40.33 -4.29 10.38
N ILE A 259 39.47 -5.13 9.81
CA ILE A 259 38.29 -5.71 10.43
C ILE A 259 38.14 -7.17 9.97
N GLY A 260 38.62 -8.11 10.80
CA GLY A 260 38.70 -9.52 10.44
C GLY A 260 39.60 -9.76 9.22
N PRO A 261 39.12 -10.45 8.17
CA PRO A 261 39.91 -10.72 6.97
C PRO A 261 39.97 -9.52 6.01
N TYR A 262 39.30 -8.41 6.33
CA TYR A 262 39.19 -7.24 5.46
C TYR A 262 39.95 -6.02 6.00
N THR A 263 40.29 -5.10 5.12
CA THR A 263 40.68 -3.73 5.46
C THR A 263 39.62 -2.76 4.94
N ILE A 264 39.21 -1.80 5.77
CA ILE A 264 38.27 -0.76 5.35
C ILE A 264 39.01 0.22 4.45
N VAL A 265 38.63 0.32 3.19
CA VAL A 265 39.21 1.26 2.22
C VAL A 265 38.57 2.63 2.36
N GLU A 266 37.24 2.66 2.38
CA GLU A 266 36.46 3.89 2.36
C GLU A 266 35.16 3.71 3.14
N LEU A 267 34.73 4.78 3.78
CA LEU A 267 33.43 4.88 4.43
C LEU A 267 32.65 5.98 3.73
N SER A 268 31.45 5.66 3.26
CA SER A 268 30.55 6.62 2.62
C SER A 268 29.16 6.51 3.23
N SER A 269 28.51 7.66 3.41
CA SER A 269 27.13 7.75 3.86
C SER A 269 26.36 8.56 2.83
N ARG A 270 25.25 7.99 2.35
CA ARG A 270 24.32 8.66 1.43
C ARG A 270 22.94 8.64 2.03
N ASP A 271 22.33 9.80 2.12
CA ASP A 271 20.92 9.91 2.43
C ASP A 271 20.10 9.63 1.16
N LEU A 272 19.05 8.82 1.32
CA LEU A 272 18.16 8.41 0.25
C LEU A 272 16.72 8.75 0.61
N THR A 273 15.99 9.28 -0.37
CA THR A 273 14.54 9.46 -0.26
C THR A 273 13.81 8.26 -0.85
N GLY A 274 12.85 7.73 -0.11
CA GLY A 274 11.98 6.64 -0.55
C GLY A 274 10.72 7.19 -1.18
N LEU A 275 10.54 6.93 -2.47
CA LEU A 275 9.37 7.32 -3.25
C LEU A 275 8.57 6.08 -3.66
N LYS A 276 7.23 6.19 -3.62
CA LYS A 276 6.31 5.13 -4.03
C LYS A 276 5.56 5.55 -5.29
N ALA A 277 5.79 4.84 -6.39
CA ALA A 277 4.99 4.97 -7.60
C ALA A 277 3.77 4.05 -7.54
N VAL A 278 2.61 4.59 -7.89
CA VAL A 278 1.32 3.90 -7.84
C VAL A 278 0.54 4.15 -9.13
N LYS A 279 0.10 3.07 -9.75
CA LYS A 279 -0.88 3.06 -10.84
C LYS A 279 -2.12 2.31 -10.37
N ASP A 280 -3.24 2.98 -10.33
CA ASP A 280 -4.49 2.41 -9.82
C ASP A 280 -5.68 2.75 -10.76
N PRO A 281 -6.12 1.80 -11.60
CA PRO A 281 -7.22 2.03 -12.52
C PRO A 281 -8.58 2.16 -11.81
N GLY A 282 -8.72 1.63 -10.60
CA GLY A 282 -9.97 1.69 -9.83
C GLY A 282 -10.15 3.01 -9.05
N PHE A 283 -9.10 3.84 -8.95
CA PHE A 283 -9.16 5.11 -8.19
C PHE A 283 -10.29 6.04 -8.68
N ALA A 284 -10.36 6.30 -9.99
CA ALA A 284 -11.37 7.20 -10.56
C ALA A 284 -12.81 6.69 -10.38
N PRO A 285 -13.15 5.43 -10.72
CA PRO A 285 -14.50 4.92 -10.50
C PRO A 285 -14.88 4.87 -9.01
N VAL A 286 -13.94 4.57 -8.10
CA VAL A 286 -14.20 4.63 -6.65
C VAL A 286 -14.59 6.05 -6.21
N LEU A 287 -13.86 7.06 -6.69
CA LEU A 287 -14.14 8.46 -6.34
C LEU A 287 -15.49 8.93 -6.90
N ALA A 288 -15.81 8.55 -8.14
CA ALA A 288 -17.12 8.79 -8.74
C ALA A 288 -18.25 8.09 -7.96
N ALA A 289 -18.03 6.85 -7.55
CA ALA A 289 -18.98 6.09 -6.75
C ALA A 289 -19.26 6.75 -5.39
N LEU A 290 -18.22 7.19 -4.69
CA LEU A 290 -18.37 7.91 -3.42
C LEU A 290 -19.18 9.19 -3.60
N ALA A 291 -18.90 9.97 -4.65
CA ALA A 291 -19.68 11.17 -4.97
C ALA A 291 -21.16 10.84 -5.25
N LEU A 292 -21.44 9.77 -6.00
CA LEU A 292 -22.82 9.31 -6.29
C LEU A 292 -23.56 8.88 -5.01
N VAL A 293 -22.90 8.13 -4.13
CA VAL A 293 -23.49 7.69 -2.86
C VAL A 293 -23.81 8.91 -1.97
N THR A 294 -22.85 9.83 -1.81
CA THR A 294 -23.06 11.05 -1.02
C THR A 294 -24.19 11.91 -1.58
N ALA A 295 -24.20 12.14 -2.90
CA ALA A 295 -25.28 12.88 -3.56
C ALA A 295 -26.63 12.17 -3.41
N GLY A 296 -26.67 10.85 -3.55
CA GLY A 296 -27.87 10.04 -3.39
C GLY A 296 -28.45 10.11 -1.96
N LEU A 297 -27.59 10.04 -0.94
CA LEU A 297 -27.99 10.19 0.46
C LEU A 297 -28.52 11.61 0.74
N ALA A 298 -27.80 12.64 0.29
CA ALA A 298 -28.23 14.03 0.45
C ALA A 298 -29.60 14.28 -0.20
N LEU A 299 -29.79 13.82 -1.44
CA LEU A 299 -31.07 13.93 -2.15
C LEU A 299 -32.19 13.15 -1.46
N THR A 300 -31.90 11.96 -0.92
CA THR A 300 -32.88 11.18 -0.16
C THR A 300 -33.36 11.95 1.07
N PHE A 301 -32.43 12.58 1.79
CA PHE A 301 -32.76 13.38 2.97
C PHE A 301 -33.56 14.64 2.63
N ILE A 302 -33.15 15.39 1.60
CA ILE A 302 -33.87 16.59 1.13
C ILE A 302 -35.29 16.23 0.68
N GLN A 303 -35.46 15.14 -0.08
CA GLN A 303 -36.76 14.68 -0.53
C GLN A 303 -37.66 14.28 0.64
N LYS A 304 -37.12 13.56 1.63
CA LYS A 304 -37.86 13.17 2.83
C LYS A 304 -38.35 14.41 3.61
N ARG A 305 -37.48 15.40 3.84
CA ARG A 305 -37.87 16.64 4.55
C ARG A 305 -38.91 17.47 3.79
N LYS A 306 -38.88 17.45 2.45
CA LYS A 306 -39.88 18.14 1.64
C LYS A 306 -41.25 17.45 1.78
N ASP A 307 -41.27 16.13 1.74
CA ASP A 307 -42.50 15.35 1.91
C ASP A 307 -43.12 15.57 3.31
N GLU A 308 -42.30 15.65 4.38
CA GLU A 308 -42.75 15.98 5.75
C GLU A 308 -43.31 17.41 5.92
N ARG A 309 -42.94 18.35 5.04
CA ARG A 309 -43.46 19.73 5.05
C ARG A 309 -44.74 19.88 4.23
N GLU A 310 -44.98 18.97 3.29
CA GLU A 310 -46.16 18.95 2.41
C GLU A 310 -47.32 18.09 2.98
N SER A 311 -47.08 17.34 4.06
CA SER A 311 -48.04 16.48 4.79
C SER A 311 -48.57 17.15 6.05
#